data_AF-A0A7N0R903-F1
#
_entry.id   AF-A0A7N0R903-F1
#
_cell.length_a   1.000
_cell.length_b   1.000
_cell.length_c   1.000
_cell.angle_alpha   90.00
_cell.angle_beta   90.00
_cell.angle_gamma   90.00
#
_symmetry.space_group_name_H-M   'P 1'
#
loop_
_entity.id
_entity.type
_entity.pdbx_description
1 polymer ?
#
loop_
_entity_poly.entity_id
_entity_poly.type
_entity_poly.pdbx_seq_one_letter_code
_entity_poly.pdbx_strand_id
1 'polypeptide(L)'
;MDLDVLCAQVQQDGADEVAEKNDAESSIIVLSSPLALDGDYSTGSNGGAPNLMQRVFSLFKNIRPGSDLTSFQLPPQFNIPKSQLQCYGEAIYCVSNDLLHQCNSGKTPLDRIASVVAWSISTARPLMFGFAPYNPILGETHHGSRGTLNVLVEQVSHHPPVSALHATDEKENVEVIICEHQVPKFYGTSIEAEPKGKRILNLLSHGESYVLNSPKLSIKFLPVPNVEWVGTVRVHCVESGLEAEYAFKGSSVLTRKENQKMINGKIFESSTQKTICEIIGHWDRTVSVKSVEHGNQNIIYNAKESISTLKTPTVKHPSVC
;
A
#
# COMPACT_ATOMS: atom_id res chain seq x y z
N MET A 1 -32.57 -13.84 -7.24
CA MET A 1 -31.99 -12.80 -6.37
C MET A 1 -30.88 -12.20 -7.20
N ASP A 2 -31.24 -11.18 -7.97
CA ASP A 2 -30.28 -10.39 -8.72
C ASP A 2 -29.42 -9.66 -7.68
N LEU A 3 -28.16 -10.10 -7.54
CA LEU A 3 -27.14 -9.23 -6.96
C LEU A 3 -26.92 -8.14 -8.00
N ASP A 4 -27.62 -7.03 -7.84
CA ASP A 4 -27.13 -5.74 -8.32
C ASP A 4 -25.80 -5.49 -7.59
N VAL A 5 -24.72 -6.11 -8.08
CA VAL A 5 -23.36 -5.67 -7.81
C VAL A 5 -23.37 -4.22 -8.25
N LEU A 6 -23.31 -3.30 -7.29
CA LEU A 6 -23.07 -1.89 -7.57
C LEU A 6 -21.71 -1.82 -8.25
N CYS A 7 -21.70 -1.97 -9.58
CA CYS A 7 -20.56 -1.77 -10.45
C CYS A 7 -20.37 -0.25 -10.58
N ALA A 8 -20.05 0.36 -9.45
CA ALA A 8 -19.62 1.73 -9.33
C ALA A 8 -18.16 1.77 -9.79
N GLN A 9 -17.91 2.32 -10.98
CA GLN A 9 -16.54 2.59 -11.40
C GLN A 9 -16.04 3.81 -10.62
N VAL A 10 -14.95 3.58 -9.90
CA VAL A 10 -14.28 4.59 -9.10
C VAL A 10 -13.21 5.23 -9.96
N GLN A 11 -13.40 6.46 -10.40
CA GLN A 11 -12.43 7.16 -11.26
C GLN A 11 -11.72 8.27 -10.48
N GLN A 12 -10.43 8.43 -10.73
CA GLN A 12 -9.68 9.63 -10.35
C GLN A 12 -9.44 10.45 -11.62
N ASP A 13 -10.07 11.62 -11.72
CA ASP A 13 -9.89 12.50 -12.89
C ASP A 13 -8.43 12.98 -12.96
N GLY A 14 -7.81 12.83 -14.14
CA GLY A 14 -6.49 13.36 -14.45
C GLY A 14 -6.50 14.89 -14.39
N ALA A 15 -5.32 15.50 -14.29
CA ALA A 15 -5.19 16.95 -14.09
C ALA A 15 -5.64 17.84 -15.29
N ASP A 16 -6.23 17.29 -16.35
CA ASP A 16 -6.47 17.98 -17.63
C ASP A 16 -7.89 17.80 -18.23
N GLU A 17 -8.95 17.78 -17.41
CA GLU A 17 -10.30 18.01 -17.93
C GLU A 17 -10.91 19.29 -17.35
N VAL A 18 -10.99 20.32 -18.19
CA VAL A 18 -11.79 21.51 -17.95
C VAL A 18 -13.25 21.08 -17.97
N ALA A 19 -13.84 20.98 -16.79
CA ALA A 19 -15.27 20.69 -16.65
C ALA A 19 -16.09 21.80 -17.31
N GLU A 20 -16.83 21.47 -18.38
CA GLU A 20 -17.98 22.25 -18.82
C GLU A 20 -19.01 22.25 -17.68
N LYS A 21 -19.33 23.44 -17.18
CA LYS A 21 -20.40 23.65 -16.19
C LYS A 21 -21.75 23.35 -16.86
N ASN A 22 -22.27 22.16 -16.60
CA ASN A 22 -23.71 21.92 -16.65
C ASN A 22 -24.27 22.01 -15.23
N ASP A 23 -25.06 23.05 -14.99
CA ASP A 23 -25.83 23.29 -13.77
C ASP A 23 -26.96 22.25 -13.66
N ALA A 24 -26.63 21.07 -13.13
CA ALA A 24 -27.57 20.18 -12.47
C ALA A 24 -26.86 19.63 -11.23
N GLU A 25 -27.37 19.98 -10.05
CA GLU A 25 -26.83 19.60 -8.74
C GLU A 25 -27.06 18.08 -8.50
N SER A 26 -26.39 17.25 -9.29
CA SER A 26 -26.26 15.82 -9.01
C SER A 26 -25.31 15.69 -7.81
N SER A 27 -25.81 15.15 -6.70
CA SER A 27 -24.99 14.82 -5.54
C SER A 27 -23.86 13.88 -5.97
N ILE A 28 -22.64 14.39 -6.02
CA ILE A 28 -21.45 13.61 -6.37
C ILE A 28 -21.25 12.54 -5.29
N ILE A 29 -21.37 11.27 -5.67
CA ILE A 29 -21.07 10.14 -4.78
C ILE A 29 -19.56 10.01 -4.71
N VAL A 30 -19.00 10.05 -3.51
CA VAL A 30 -17.56 9.89 -3.25
C VAL A 30 -17.33 8.67 -2.38
N LEU A 31 -16.19 8.03 -2.55
CA LEU A 31 -15.72 7.02 -1.60
C LEU A 31 -15.18 7.69 -0.33
N SER A 32 -14.93 6.90 0.71
CA SER A 32 -14.11 7.33 1.85
C SER A 32 -12.72 7.78 1.39
N SER A 33 -12.20 8.86 1.96
CA SER A 33 -10.88 9.42 1.61
C SER A 33 -9.77 8.35 1.68
N PRO A 34 -8.86 8.28 0.69
CA PRO A 34 -7.79 7.28 0.64
C PRO A 34 -6.81 7.44 1.81
N LEU A 35 -6.15 6.36 2.20
CA LEU A 35 -5.10 6.40 3.23
C LEU A 35 -3.90 7.23 2.74
N ALA A 36 -3.69 8.37 3.37
CA ALA A 36 -2.69 9.38 3.02
C ALA A 36 -1.77 9.71 4.19
N LEU A 37 -0.56 10.22 3.91
CA LEU A 37 0.43 10.63 4.91
C LEU A 37 -0.10 11.74 5.82
N ASP A 38 -0.72 12.76 5.23
CA ASP A 38 -1.30 13.90 5.94
C ASP A 38 -2.79 13.68 6.27
N GLY A 39 -3.27 12.43 6.17
CA GLY A 39 -4.67 12.11 6.43
C GLY A 39 -5.10 12.50 7.84
N ASP A 40 -6.28 13.11 7.93
CA ASP A 40 -6.98 13.65 9.11
C ASP A 40 -7.14 12.66 10.29
N TYR A 41 -6.84 11.41 10.05
CA TYR A 41 -6.89 10.38 11.04
C TYR A 41 -5.74 10.41 12.04
N SER A 42 -4.65 11.14 11.74
CA SER A 42 -3.43 11.16 12.55
C SER A 42 -3.37 12.30 13.57
N THR A 43 -4.25 13.31 13.51
CA THR A 43 -4.32 14.38 14.50
C THR A 43 -5.71 15.03 14.59
N GLY A 44 -6.54 14.61 15.55
CA GLY A 44 -7.37 15.56 16.29
C GLY A 44 -8.71 16.06 15.71
N SER A 45 -9.55 15.22 15.11
CA SER A 45 -10.98 15.55 14.91
C SER A 45 -11.91 14.45 15.43
N ASN A 46 -12.35 14.58 16.70
CA ASN A 46 -13.59 14.04 17.30
C ASN A 46 -14.13 12.61 16.99
N GLY A 47 -13.32 11.68 16.45
CA GLY A 47 -13.70 10.28 16.21
C GLY A 47 -13.02 9.25 17.12
N GLY A 48 -12.04 9.68 17.92
CA GLY A 48 -11.37 8.80 18.88
C GLY A 48 -12.31 8.47 20.03
N ALA A 49 -12.85 7.25 20.05
CA ALA A 49 -13.64 6.79 21.18
C ALA A 49 -12.89 7.05 22.50
N PRO A 50 -13.50 7.70 23.51
CA PRO A 50 -12.83 7.94 24.78
C PRO A 50 -12.29 6.61 25.33
N ASN A 51 -11.06 6.67 25.84
CA ASN A 51 -10.32 5.52 26.36
C ASN A 51 -9.91 4.46 25.31
N LEU A 52 -9.56 4.86 24.07
CA LEU A 52 -9.10 3.95 22.99
C LEU A 52 -8.08 2.90 23.47
N MET A 53 -7.07 3.29 24.25
CA MET A 53 -6.10 2.33 24.80
C MET A 53 -6.73 1.28 25.71
N GLN A 54 -7.63 1.67 26.61
CA GLN A 54 -8.34 0.72 27.48
C GLN A 54 -9.21 -0.23 26.66
N ARG A 55 -9.86 0.28 25.60
CA ARG A 55 -10.67 -0.52 24.68
C ARG A 55 -9.81 -1.51 23.92
N VAL A 56 -8.68 -1.09 23.37
CA VAL A 56 -7.69 -1.97 22.71
C VAL A 56 -7.20 -3.06 23.68
N PHE A 57 -6.80 -2.70 24.91
CA PHE A 57 -6.39 -3.71 25.90
C PHE A 57 -7.52 -4.67 26.26
N SER A 58 -8.76 -4.21 26.29
CA SER A 58 -9.91 -5.07 26.58
C SER A 58 -10.15 -6.12 25.49
N LEU A 59 -9.85 -5.82 24.22
CA LEU A 59 -9.94 -6.78 23.11
C LEU A 59 -9.01 -7.97 23.32
N PHE A 60 -7.79 -7.71 23.78
CA PHE A 60 -6.72 -8.70 23.85
C PHE A 60 -6.52 -9.27 25.26
N LYS A 61 -7.34 -8.88 26.25
CA LYS A 61 -7.20 -9.31 27.65
C LYS A 61 -7.12 -10.83 27.85
N ASN A 62 -7.86 -11.59 27.04
CA ASN A 62 -7.93 -13.05 27.12
C ASN A 62 -7.10 -13.76 26.03
N ILE A 63 -6.37 -13.00 25.22
CA ILE A 63 -5.58 -13.53 24.11
C ILE A 63 -4.16 -13.78 24.62
N ARG A 64 -3.61 -14.95 24.32
CA ARG A 64 -2.26 -15.32 24.76
C ARG A 64 -1.22 -14.76 23.78
N PRO A 65 -0.06 -14.27 24.26
CA PRO A 65 1.07 -14.01 23.38
C PRO A 65 1.40 -15.26 22.54
N GLY A 66 1.60 -15.06 21.25
CA GLY A 66 1.76 -16.11 20.26
C GLY A 66 0.48 -16.50 19.50
N SER A 67 -0.70 -16.05 19.94
CA SER A 67 -1.97 -16.36 19.26
C SER A 67 -2.04 -15.78 17.86
N ASP A 68 -2.49 -16.61 16.92
CA ASP A 68 -2.91 -16.22 15.58
C ASP A 68 -4.28 -15.51 15.66
N LEU A 69 -4.38 -14.34 15.03
CA LEU A 69 -5.58 -13.50 15.03
C LEU A 69 -6.32 -13.53 13.68
N THR A 70 -5.97 -14.42 12.75
CA THR A 70 -6.58 -14.49 11.41
C THR A 70 -8.10 -14.69 11.47
N SER A 71 -8.60 -15.38 12.50
CA SER A 71 -10.03 -15.57 12.74
C SER A 71 -10.59 -14.67 13.85
N PHE A 72 -9.82 -13.70 14.34
CA PHE A 72 -10.27 -12.78 15.38
C PHE A 72 -11.29 -11.79 14.81
N GLN A 73 -12.49 -11.78 15.38
CA GLN A 73 -13.53 -10.86 14.99
C GLN A 73 -13.36 -9.53 15.71
N LEU A 74 -12.91 -8.52 14.96
CA LEU A 74 -12.80 -7.17 15.47
C LEU A 74 -14.21 -6.55 15.59
N PRO A 75 -14.56 -5.94 16.74
CA PRO A 75 -15.84 -5.26 16.87
C PRO A 75 -15.94 -4.03 15.93
N PRO A 76 -17.12 -3.73 15.35
CA PRO A 76 -17.30 -2.68 14.33
C PRO A 76 -16.78 -1.30 14.72
N GLN A 77 -16.78 -0.94 16.01
CA GLN A 77 -16.25 0.33 16.50
C GLN A 77 -14.74 0.52 16.32
N PHE A 78 -14.00 -0.53 15.98
CA PHE A 78 -12.58 -0.46 15.63
C PHE A 78 -12.38 -0.61 14.11
N ASN A 79 -13.45 -0.58 13.31
CA ASN A 79 -13.34 -0.61 11.86
C ASN A 79 -13.36 0.81 11.27
N ILE A 80 -12.47 1.05 10.30
CA ILE A 80 -12.64 2.18 9.37
C ILE A 80 -13.73 1.83 8.34
N PRO A 81 -14.44 2.80 7.73
CA PRO A 81 -15.49 2.54 6.76
C PRO A 81 -14.93 2.15 5.38
N LYS A 82 -14.08 1.11 5.35
CA LYS A 82 -13.45 0.53 4.16
C LYS A 82 -13.32 -0.96 4.33
N SER A 83 -13.50 -1.74 3.27
CA SER A 83 -13.03 -3.13 3.27
C SER A 83 -11.56 -3.20 2.93
N GLN A 84 -10.94 -4.34 3.24
CA GLN A 84 -9.53 -4.55 2.90
C GLN A 84 -9.30 -4.54 1.37
N LEU A 85 -10.29 -4.92 0.56
CA LEU A 85 -10.20 -4.85 -0.90
C LEU A 85 -10.06 -3.42 -1.38
N GLN A 86 -10.84 -2.49 -0.81
CA GLN A 86 -10.72 -1.07 -1.12
C GLN A 86 -9.33 -0.52 -0.75
N CYS A 87 -8.78 -0.91 0.41
CA CYS A 87 -7.42 -0.50 0.80
C CYS A 87 -6.35 -0.98 -0.19
N TYR A 88 -6.48 -2.20 -0.72
CA TYR A 88 -5.58 -2.72 -1.75
C TYR A 88 -5.74 -2.00 -3.08
N GLY A 89 -6.98 -1.78 -3.53
CA GLY A 89 -7.26 -1.07 -4.78
C GLY A 89 -6.76 0.38 -4.74
N GLU A 90 -7.09 1.12 -3.68
CA GLU A 90 -6.74 2.55 -3.59
C GLU A 90 -5.22 2.77 -3.54
N ALA A 91 -4.43 1.81 -3.06
CA ALA A 91 -2.97 1.90 -3.11
C ALA A 91 -2.43 1.93 -4.55
N ILE A 92 -3.19 1.42 -5.53
CA ILE A 92 -2.84 1.34 -6.96
C ILE A 92 -3.43 2.52 -7.74
N TYR A 93 -4.74 2.76 -7.62
CA TYR A 93 -5.40 3.79 -8.44
C TYR A 93 -5.40 5.18 -7.79
N CYS A 94 -5.41 5.32 -6.45
CA CYS A 94 -5.37 6.63 -5.76
C CYS A 94 -3.93 7.12 -5.55
N VAL A 95 -3.37 7.83 -6.54
CA VAL A 95 -2.02 8.40 -6.44
C VAL A 95 -2.01 9.86 -6.85
N SER A 96 -1.01 10.59 -6.37
CA SER A 96 -0.72 11.97 -6.80
C SER A 96 0.48 12.03 -7.76
N ASN A 97 1.37 11.03 -7.70
CA ASN A 97 2.47 10.83 -8.62
C ASN A 97 2.40 9.41 -9.19
N ASP A 98 2.47 9.28 -10.51
CA ASP A 98 2.28 8.00 -11.21
C ASP A 98 3.55 7.14 -11.24
N LEU A 99 3.95 6.66 -10.06
CA LEU A 99 5.13 5.82 -9.90
C LEU A 99 4.98 4.46 -10.61
N LEU A 100 3.75 3.98 -10.83
CA LEU A 100 3.51 2.71 -11.52
C LEU A 100 3.95 2.80 -12.99
N HIS A 101 3.45 3.79 -13.73
CA HIS A 101 3.82 3.95 -15.14
C HIS A 101 5.28 4.43 -15.31
N GLN A 102 5.83 5.16 -14.33
CA GLN A 102 7.26 5.50 -14.31
C GLN A 102 8.19 4.26 -14.25
N CYS A 103 7.71 3.12 -13.75
CA CYS A 103 8.48 1.86 -13.81
C CYS A 103 8.80 1.49 -15.26
N ASN A 104 7.85 1.68 -16.19
CA ASN A 104 8.02 1.33 -17.59
C ASN A 104 8.89 2.34 -18.38
N SER A 105 9.07 3.55 -17.85
CA SER A 105 9.84 4.64 -18.47
C SER A 105 11.36 4.56 -18.26
N GLY A 106 11.84 3.66 -17.39
CA GLY A 106 13.27 3.50 -17.10
C GLY A 106 14.07 2.99 -18.31
N LYS A 107 15.15 3.71 -18.66
CA LYS A 107 15.95 3.43 -19.86
C LYS A 107 16.82 2.19 -19.71
N THR A 108 17.35 1.97 -18.51
CA THR A 108 18.18 0.80 -18.18
C THR A 108 17.45 -0.12 -17.21
N PRO A 109 17.81 -1.42 -17.12
CA PRO A 109 17.25 -2.32 -16.11
C PRO A 109 17.45 -1.80 -14.68
N LEU A 110 18.57 -1.10 -14.42
CA LEU A 110 18.85 -0.46 -13.13
C LEU A 110 17.87 0.67 -12.83
N ASP A 111 17.56 1.52 -13.81
CA ASP A 111 16.57 2.60 -13.64
C ASP A 111 15.19 2.01 -13.36
N ARG A 112 14.80 0.96 -14.09
CA ARG A 112 13.50 0.31 -13.91
C ARG A 112 13.36 -0.34 -12.54
N ILE A 113 14.33 -1.13 -12.08
CA ILE A 113 14.24 -1.72 -10.72
C ILE A 113 14.25 -0.65 -9.62
N ALA A 114 14.95 0.47 -9.81
CA ALA A 114 14.90 1.60 -8.88
C ALA A 114 13.50 2.26 -8.85
N SER A 115 12.85 2.42 -10.00
CA SER A 115 11.45 2.88 -10.08
C SER A 115 10.48 1.87 -9.45
N VAL A 116 10.69 0.56 -9.64
CA VAL A 116 9.87 -0.48 -8.99
C VAL A 116 10.02 -0.43 -7.47
N VAL A 117 11.22 -0.16 -6.94
CA VAL A 117 11.42 0.09 -5.51
C VAL A 117 10.62 1.32 -5.05
N ALA A 118 10.68 2.43 -5.79
CA ALA A 118 9.93 3.64 -5.46
C ALA A 118 8.42 3.42 -5.43
N TRP A 119 7.88 2.74 -6.45
CA TRP A 119 6.48 2.33 -6.51
C TRP A 119 6.12 1.41 -5.34
N SER A 120 6.93 0.39 -5.04
CA SER A 120 6.66 -0.51 -3.92
C SER A 120 6.58 0.22 -2.58
N ILE A 121 7.49 1.18 -2.33
CA ILE A 121 7.47 2.03 -1.14
C ILE A 121 6.18 2.86 -1.06
N SER A 122 5.71 3.41 -2.18
CA SER A 122 4.49 4.23 -2.19
C SER A 122 3.21 3.43 -1.89
N THR A 123 3.22 2.11 -2.12
CA THR A 123 2.09 1.24 -1.73
C THR A 123 1.96 1.02 -0.22
N ALA A 124 2.99 1.34 0.57
CA ALA A 124 2.97 1.23 2.04
C ALA A 124 2.27 2.45 2.66
N ARG A 125 0.93 2.47 2.60
CA ARG A 125 0.11 3.57 3.15
C ARG A 125 0.07 3.57 4.68
N PRO A 126 0.04 4.73 5.36
CA PRO A 126 -0.09 4.79 6.80
C PRO A 126 -1.47 4.28 7.25
N LEU A 127 -1.50 3.58 8.38
CA LEU A 127 -2.72 3.10 9.02
C LEU A 127 -2.95 3.77 10.37
N MET A 128 -4.22 3.85 10.76
CA MET A 128 -4.62 4.43 12.03
C MET A 128 -4.36 3.49 13.19
N PHE A 129 -3.77 4.01 14.27
CA PHE A 129 -3.66 3.23 15.49
C PHE A 129 -5.04 2.87 16.04
N GLY A 130 -5.25 1.57 16.30
CA GLY A 130 -6.47 1.05 16.91
C GLY A 130 -7.63 0.82 15.93
N PHE A 131 -7.45 1.05 14.64
CA PHE A 131 -8.47 0.75 13.63
C PHE A 131 -7.95 -0.15 12.51
N ALA A 132 -8.85 -0.96 11.94
CA ALA A 132 -8.56 -1.83 10.80
C ALA A 132 -9.70 -1.77 9.77
N PRO A 133 -9.45 -2.06 8.48
CA PRO A 133 -10.54 -2.22 7.52
C PRO A 133 -11.44 -3.40 7.89
N TYR A 134 -12.64 -3.46 7.32
CA TYR A 134 -13.50 -4.63 7.39
C TYR A 134 -12.85 -5.81 6.67
N ASN A 135 -12.95 -7.00 7.28
CA ASN A 135 -12.58 -8.25 6.62
C ASN A 135 -13.61 -8.57 5.53
N PRO A 136 -13.23 -8.67 4.26
CA PRO A 136 -14.16 -8.90 3.16
C PRO A 136 -14.87 -10.25 3.26
N ILE A 137 -16.10 -10.32 2.76
CA ILE A 137 -16.80 -11.61 2.59
C ILE A 137 -16.29 -12.34 1.35
N LEU A 138 -16.43 -13.67 1.29
CA LEU A 138 -16.07 -14.45 0.10
C LEU A 138 -16.86 -13.96 -1.12
N GLY A 139 -16.16 -13.67 -2.22
CA GLY A 139 -16.74 -13.16 -3.46
C GLY A 139 -17.05 -11.66 -3.44
N GLU A 140 -16.72 -10.93 -2.37
CA GLU A 140 -16.72 -9.46 -2.40
C GLU A 140 -15.73 -8.98 -3.45
N THR A 141 -16.11 -7.96 -4.23
CA THR A 141 -15.23 -7.32 -5.21
C THR A 141 -15.12 -5.81 -4.97
N HIS A 142 -13.99 -5.25 -5.38
CA HIS A 142 -13.74 -3.80 -5.43
C HIS A 142 -13.12 -3.44 -6.77
N HIS A 143 -13.75 -2.53 -7.50
CA HIS A 143 -13.35 -2.14 -8.85
C HIS A 143 -13.00 -0.64 -8.86
N GLY A 144 -11.87 -0.27 -9.44
CA GLY A 144 -11.47 1.13 -9.59
C GLY A 144 -10.61 1.36 -10.81
N SER A 145 -10.54 2.61 -11.27
CA SER A 145 -9.77 3.01 -12.44
C SER A 145 -9.14 4.39 -12.27
N ARG A 146 -8.05 4.63 -13.01
CA ARG A 146 -7.43 5.95 -13.16
C ARG A 146 -6.93 6.10 -14.58
N GLY A 147 -7.60 6.94 -15.38
CA GLY A 147 -7.31 7.03 -16.81
C GLY A 147 -7.55 5.66 -17.48
N THR A 148 -6.52 5.10 -18.10
CA THR A 148 -6.54 3.77 -18.77
C THR A 148 -6.24 2.60 -17.83
N LEU A 149 -5.81 2.87 -16.60
CA LEU A 149 -5.53 1.83 -15.60
C LEU A 149 -6.84 1.30 -15.02
N ASN A 150 -7.04 -0.01 -15.13
CA ASN A 150 -8.15 -0.73 -14.52
C ASN A 150 -7.64 -1.59 -13.37
N VAL A 151 -8.37 -1.63 -12.25
CA VAL A 151 -8.03 -2.37 -11.04
C VAL A 151 -9.24 -3.17 -10.57
N LEU A 152 -9.08 -4.48 -10.50
CA LEU A 152 -10.05 -5.42 -9.94
C LEU A 152 -9.45 -6.09 -8.71
N VAL A 153 -10.20 -6.10 -7.62
CA VAL A 153 -9.83 -6.81 -6.38
C VAL A 153 -10.99 -7.71 -5.97
N GLU A 154 -10.72 -8.96 -5.61
CA GLU A 154 -11.72 -9.94 -5.17
C GLU A 154 -11.23 -10.68 -3.92
N GLN A 155 -12.14 -10.94 -2.99
CA GLN A 155 -11.89 -11.88 -1.90
C GLN A 155 -12.14 -13.32 -2.37
N VAL A 156 -11.08 -14.02 -2.75
CA VAL A 156 -11.15 -15.37 -3.35
C VAL A 156 -11.18 -16.52 -2.33
N SER A 157 -10.89 -16.23 -1.05
CA SER A 157 -11.03 -17.18 0.06
C SER A 157 -11.32 -16.43 1.36
N HIS A 158 -12.09 -17.03 2.27
CA HIS A 158 -12.37 -16.45 3.60
C HIS A 158 -11.60 -17.16 4.74
N HIS A 159 -11.23 -18.44 4.56
CA HIS A 159 -10.48 -19.23 5.55
C HIS A 159 -9.35 -20.03 4.87
N PRO A 160 -8.13 -19.47 4.76
CA PRO A 160 -7.72 -18.13 5.21
C PRO A 160 -8.27 -16.99 4.31
N PRO A 161 -8.29 -15.74 4.78
CA PRO A 161 -8.83 -14.60 4.04
C PRO A 161 -7.87 -14.13 2.94
N VAL A 162 -7.94 -14.73 1.76
CA VAL A 162 -7.11 -14.41 0.59
C VAL A 162 -7.82 -13.42 -0.32
N SER A 163 -7.13 -12.34 -0.68
CA SER A 163 -7.56 -11.37 -1.68
C SER A 163 -6.66 -11.46 -2.92
N ALA A 164 -7.28 -11.43 -4.10
CA ALA A 164 -6.60 -11.35 -5.38
C ALA A 164 -6.85 -9.95 -5.98
N LEU A 165 -5.80 -9.31 -6.49
CA LEU A 165 -5.84 -8.05 -7.22
C LEU A 165 -5.21 -8.26 -8.59
N HIS A 166 -5.89 -7.80 -9.61
CA HIS A 166 -5.37 -7.69 -10.97
C HIS A 166 -5.57 -6.25 -11.44
N ALA A 167 -4.48 -5.61 -11.86
CA ALA A 167 -4.54 -4.30 -12.48
C ALA A 167 -3.84 -4.30 -13.83
N THR A 168 -4.44 -3.67 -14.83
CA THR A 168 -3.92 -3.61 -16.19
C THR A 168 -4.06 -2.20 -16.75
N ASP A 169 -3.01 -1.73 -17.41
CA ASP A 169 -3.06 -0.57 -18.30
C ASP A 169 -2.46 -0.99 -19.65
N GLU A 170 -3.33 -1.25 -20.63
CA GLU A 170 -2.91 -1.69 -21.97
C GLU A 170 -2.15 -0.59 -22.73
N LYS A 171 -2.47 0.68 -22.46
CA LYS A 171 -1.85 1.82 -23.13
C LYS A 171 -0.42 2.00 -22.65
N GLU A 172 -0.22 1.90 -21.33
CA GLU A 172 1.09 2.02 -20.69
C GLU A 172 1.85 0.69 -20.61
N ASN A 173 1.24 -0.42 -21.08
CA ASN A 173 1.84 -1.76 -21.14
C ASN A 173 2.32 -2.28 -19.77
N VAL A 174 1.48 -2.10 -18.74
CA VAL A 174 1.77 -2.52 -17.36
C VAL A 174 0.68 -3.45 -16.83
N GLU A 175 1.09 -4.49 -16.10
CA GLU A 175 0.20 -5.39 -15.38
C GLU A 175 0.69 -5.61 -13.95
N VAL A 176 -0.23 -5.59 -12.98
CA VAL A 176 0.03 -5.91 -11.57
C VAL A 176 -0.85 -7.07 -11.15
N ILE A 177 -0.24 -8.10 -10.56
CA ILE A 177 -0.93 -9.26 -10.00
C ILE A 177 -0.53 -9.40 -8.54
N ILE A 178 -1.50 -9.39 -7.63
CA ILE A 178 -1.28 -9.62 -6.20
C ILE A 178 -2.25 -10.71 -5.75
N CYS A 179 -1.76 -11.71 -5.03
CA CYS A 179 -2.59 -12.68 -4.35
C CYS A 179 -1.99 -12.93 -2.97
N GLU A 180 -2.61 -12.36 -1.95
CA GLU A 180 -2.08 -12.38 -0.58
C GLU A 180 -3.18 -12.44 0.49
N HIS A 181 -2.80 -12.85 1.69
CA HIS A 181 -3.60 -12.75 2.91
C HIS A 181 -2.73 -12.23 4.06
N GLN A 182 -3.36 -11.64 5.07
CA GLN A 182 -2.67 -11.18 6.28
C GLN A 182 -2.67 -12.27 7.34
N VAL A 183 -1.52 -12.47 7.99
CA VAL A 183 -1.37 -13.35 9.16
C VAL A 183 -1.03 -12.48 10.38
N PRO A 184 -2.05 -11.93 11.07
CA PRO A 184 -1.85 -11.16 12.29
C PRO A 184 -1.53 -12.06 13.48
N LYS A 185 -0.46 -11.76 14.21
CA LYS A 185 -0.04 -12.49 15.42
C LYS A 185 0.09 -11.54 16.60
N PHE A 186 -0.50 -11.91 17.73
CA PHE A 186 -0.42 -11.15 18.97
C PHE A 186 0.83 -11.52 19.76
N TYR A 187 1.55 -10.53 20.28
CA TYR A 187 2.76 -10.73 21.09
C TYR A 187 2.62 -10.17 22.51
N GLY A 188 1.40 -9.91 22.98
CA GLY A 188 1.14 -9.34 24.32
C GLY A 188 1.11 -7.82 24.30
N THR A 189 2.18 -7.19 23.81
CA THR A 189 2.32 -5.73 23.76
C THR A 189 2.22 -5.17 22.34
N SER A 190 2.14 -6.03 21.33
CA SER A 190 2.01 -5.67 19.93
C SER A 190 1.25 -6.71 19.13
N ILE A 191 0.84 -6.33 17.92
CA ILE A 191 0.41 -7.21 16.86
C ILE A 191 1.34 -7.00 15.68
N GLU A 192 1.80 -8.08 15.06
CA GLU A 192 2.44 -8.00 13.75
C GLU A 192 1.56 -8.73 12.73
N ALA A 193 1.16 -8.02 11.67
CA ALA A 193 0.49 -8.62 10.53
C ALA A 193 1.50 -8.80 9.39
N GLU A 194 1.75 -10.06 9.05
CA GLU A 194 2.60 -10.44 7.92
C GLU A 194 1.72 -10.73 6.70
N PRO A 195 1.89 -9.98 5.60
CA PRO A 195 1.29 -10.37 4.33
C PRO A 195 1.99 -11.63 3.80
N LYS A 196 1.22 -12.67 3.48
CA LYS A 196 1.70 -13.88 2.82
C LYS A 196 1.03 -14.02 1.47
N GLY A 197 1.85 -14.12 0.43
CA GLY A 197 1.36 -14.19 -0.92
C GLY A 197 2.44 -13.89 -1.94
N LYS A 198 1.98 -13.60 -3.16
CA LYS A 198 2.83 -13.23 -4.29
C LYS A 198 2.38 -11.88 -4.84
N ARG A 199 3.34 -11.00 -5.10
CA ARG A 199 3.13 -9.73 -5.83
C ARG A 199 4.02 -9.76 -7.07
N ILE A 200 3.44 -9.45 -8.22
CA ILE A 200 4.11 -9.43 -9.51
C ILE A 200 3.77 -8.11 -10.19
N LEU A 201 4.77 -7.42 -10.69
CA LEU A 201 4.64 -6.30 -11.61
C LEU A 201 5.31 -6.68 -12.94
N ASN A 202 4.53 -6.70 -14.01
CA ASN A 202 4.99 -6.99 -15.36
C ASN A 202 5.13 -5.68 -16.13
N LEU A 203 6.33 -5.44 -16.67
CA LEU A 203 6.60 -4.33 -17.59
C LEU A 203 6.63 -4.91 -19.01
N LEU A 204 5.48 -4.93 -19.67
CA LEU A 204 5.28 -5.69 -20.91
C LEU A 204 6.11 -5.13 -22.07
N SER A 205 6.41 -3.82 -22.06
CA SER A 205 7.28 -3.19 -23.07
C SER A 205 8.73 -3.69 -23.02
N HIS A 206 9.18 -4.22 -21.87
CA HIS A 206 10.54 -4.73 -21.68
C HIS A 206 10.58 -6.26 -21.57
N GLY A 207 9.43 -6.92 -21.48
CA GLY A 207 9.35 -8.36 -21.21
C GLY A 207 9.91 -8.74 -19.84
N GLU A 208 9.81 -7.86 -18.84
CA GLU A 208 10.37 -8.06 -17.50
C GLU A 208 9.28 -8.30 -16.46
N SER A 209 9.54 -9.24 -15.53
CA SER A 209 8.65 -9.57 -14.44
C SER A 209 9.34 -9.33 -13.09
N TYR A 210 8.80 -8.41 -12.30
CA TYR A 210 9.30 -8.10 -10.96
C TYR A 210 8.47 -8.83 -9.92
N VAL A 211 9.10 -9.72 -9.14
CA VAL A 211 8.47 -10.43 -8.04
C VAL A 211 8.84 -9.74 -6.72
N LEU A 212 7.83 -9.40 -5.92
CA LEU A 212 7.98 -8.68 -4.66
C LEU A 212 7.29 -9.42 -3.50
N ASN A 213 7.84 -9.29 -2.31
CA ASN A 213 7.08 -9.47 -1.06
C ASN A 213 6.60 -8.11 -0.51
N SER A 214 5.93 -8.13 0.64
CA SER A 214 5.41 -6.94 1.32
C SER A 214 6.07 -6.75 2.69
N PRO A 215 6.18 -5.51 3.20
CA PRO A 215 6.56 -5.27 4.59
C PRO A 215 5.45 -5.73 5.54
N LYS A 216 5.82 -5.95 6.81
CA LYS A 216 4.88 -6.30 7.88
C LYS A 216 4.32 -5.04 8.50
N LEU A 217 3.07 -5.08 8.94
CA LEU A 217 2.48 -4.04 9.77
C LEU A 217 2.71 -4.38 11.24
N SER A 218 3.39 -3.52 11.98
CA SER A 218 3.59 -3.64 13.44
C SER A 218 2.76 -2.60 14.17
N ILE A 219 1.77 -3.06 14.94
CA ILE A 219 0.92 -2.27 15.82
C ILE A 219 1.40 -2.48 17.25
N LYS A 220 2.06 -1.48 17.84
CA LYS A 220 2.59 -1.53 19.21
C LYS A 220 1.63 -0.81 20.16
N PHE A 221 1.30 -1.44 21.28
CA PHE A 221 0.46 -0.86 22.34
C PHE A 221 1.28 -0.28 23.49
N LEU A 222 2.43 -0.91 23.79
CA LEU A 222 3.32 -0.53 24.87
C LEU A 222 4.78 -0.55 24.40
N PRO A 223 5.67 0.27 24.99
CA PRO A 223 5.38 1.31 25.99
C PRO A 223 4.78 2.58 25.38
N VAL A 224 5.02 2.82 24.07
CA VAL A 224 4.48 3.94 23.32
C VAL A 224 3.63 3.38 22.18
N PRO A 225 2.32 3.71 22.11
CA PRO A 225 1.47 3.31 21.01
C PRO A 225 2.03 3.78 19.67
N ASN A 226 2.12 2.87 18.70
CA ASN A 226 2.60 3.20 17.36
C ASN A 226 2.10 2.21 16.32
N VAL A 227 1.99 2.65 15.07
CA VAL A 227 1.77 1.81 13.89
C VAL A 227 2.89 2.07 12.91
N GLU A 228 3.61 1.03 12.52
CA GLU A 228 4.75 1.16 11.62
C GLU A 228 4.87 -0.03 10.68
N TRP A 229 5.32 0.26 9.46
CA TRP A 229 5.82 -0.75 8.54
C TRP A 229 7.19 -1.21 9.01
N VAL A 230 7.41 -2.52 9.02
CA VAL A 230 8.67 -3.14 9.45
C VAL A 230 9.04 -4.33 8.56
N GLY A 231 10.32 -4.68 8.55
CA GLY A 231 10.82 -5.87 7.86
C GLY A 231 11.40 -5.56 6.48
N THR A 232 11.86 -6.62 5.83
CA THR A 232 12.61 -6.54 4.58
C THR A 232 11.72 -6.83 3.39
N VAL A 233 11.77 -5.94 2.40
CA VAL A 233 11.21 -6.13 1.08
C VAL A 233 12.33 -6.51 0.11
N ARG A 234 12.07 -7.52 -0.71
CA ARG A 234 12.89 -7.94 -1.83
C ARG A 234 12.12 -7.77 -3.12
N VAL A 235 12.80 -7.24 -4.11
CA VAL A 235 12.34 -7.11 -5.51
C VAL A 235 13.30 -7.91 -6.35
N HIS A 236 12.80 -8.88 -7.11
CA HIS A 236 13.61 -9.73 -7.97
C HIS A 236 13.10 -9.67 -9.41
N CYS A 237 14.00 -9.40 -10.34
CA CYS A 237 13.73 -9.45 -11.78
C CYS A 237 14.67 -10.48 -12.40
N VAL A 238 14.12 -11.61 -12.83
CA VAL A 238 14.91 -12.74 -13.37
C VAL A 238 15.56 -12.33 -14.68
N GLU A 239 14.84 -11.61 -15.53
CA GLU A 239 15.24 -11.29 -16.90
C GLU A 239 16.44 -10.34 -16.95
N SER A 240 16.51 -9.39 -15.99
CA SER A 240 17.66 -8.48 -15.85
C SER A 240 18.78 -9.04 -14.97
N GLY A 241 18.49 -10.07 -14.17
CA GLY A 241 19.42 -10.59 -13.16
C GLY A 241 19.62 -9.67 -11.95
N LEU A 242 18.81 -8.61 -11.80
CA LEU A 242 18.91 -7.64 -10.71
C LEU A 242 17.97 -7.95 -9.55
N GLU A 243 18.45 -7.70 -8.34
CA GLU A 243 17.67 -7.72 -7.11
C GLU A 243 17.81 -6.40 -6.36
N ALA A 244 16.72 -5.99 -5.70
CA ALA A 244 16.76 -4.97 -4.68
C ALA A 244 16.30 -5.56 -3.34
N GLU A 245 17.03 -5.24 -2.27
CA GLU A 245 16.62 -5.58 -0.90
C GLU A 245 16.65 -4.32 -0.06
N TYR A 246 15.54 -3.98 0.61
CA TYR A 246 15.47 -2.84 1.52
C TYR A 246 14.59 -3.13 2.72
N ALA A 247 14.91 -2.52 3.85
CA ALA A 247 14.22 -2.76 5.10
C ALA A 247 13.54 -1.50 5.62
N PHE A 248 12.26 -1.61 5.96
CA PHE A 248 11.57 -0.65 6.82
C PHE A 248 12.06 -0.85 8.26
N LYS A 249 12.83 0.11 8.77
CA LYS A 249 13.39 0.03 10.12
C LYS A 249 12.33 0.45 11.14
N GLY A 250 11.92 -0.52 11.95
CA GLY A 250 11.05 -0.27 13.09
C GLY A 250 11.71 0.62 14.15
N SER A 251 10.88 1.39 14.84
CA SER A 251 11.32 2.24 15.94
C SER A 251 11.40 1.46 17.26
N SER A 252 12.40 1.79 18.07
CA SER A 252 12.55 1.37 19.46
C SER A 252 12.51 2.60 20.36
N VAL A 253 12.34 2.42 21.67
CA VAL A 253 12.35 3.52 22.65
C VAL A 253 13.65 4.32 22.61
N LEU A 254 14.76 3.67 22.25
CA LEU A 254 16.08 4.29 22.12
C LEU A 254 16.35 4.85 20.71
N THR A 255 15.44 4.64 19.77
CA THR A 255 15.60 5.15 18.41
C THR A 255 15.44 6.66 18.43
N ARG A 256 16.53 7.37 18.10
CA ARG A 256 16.52 8.82 17.89
C ARG A 256 15.47 9.19 16.86
N LYS A 257 14.79 10.32 17.06
CA LYS A 257 13.72 10.80 16.20
C LYS A 257 14.14 10.88 14.73
N GLU A 258 15.39 11.29 14.46
CA GLU A 258 15.98 11.32 13.12
C GLU A 258 15.99 9.96 12.40
N ASN A 259 16.11 8.86 13.15
CA ASN A 259 16.23 7.50 12.65
C ASN A 259 14.90 6.74 12.58
N GLN A 260 13.78 7.40 12.90
CA GLN A 260 12.47 6.80 12.73
C GLN A 260 12.13 6.70 11.24
N LYS A 261 11.36 5.67 10.88
CA LYS A 261 10.82 5.46 9.52
C LYS A 261 11.89 5.35 8.42
N MET A 262 13.12 4.98 8.81
CA MET A 262 14.22 4.80 7.87
C MET A 262 13.99 3.62 6.93
N ILE A 263 14.45 3.80 5.70
CA ILE A 263 14.67 2.75 4.73
C ILE A 263 16.16 2.67 4.44
N ASN A 264 16.71 1.46 4.58
CA ASN A 264 18.06 1.14 4.16
C ASN A 264 18.05 -0.14 3.33
N GLY A 265 18.81 -0.17 2.25
CA GLY A 265 18.85 -1.30 1.34
C GLY A 265 19.93 -1.17 0.29
N LYS A 266 19.85 -2.04 -0.71
CA LYS A 266 20.77 -2.11 -1.83
C LYS A 266 20.09 -2.67 -3.07
N ILE A 267 20.62 -2.29 -4.23
CA ILE A 267 20.37 -2.94 -5.52
C ILE A 267 21.66 -3.66 -5.91
N PHE A 268 21.56 -4.93 -6.30
CA PHE A 268 22.70 -5.80 -6.56
C PHE A 268 22.42 -6.81 -7.67
N GLU A 269 23.49 -7.34 -8.26
CA GLU A 269 23.39 -8.41 -9.23
C GLU A 269 23.21 -9.77 -8.53
N SER A 270 22.20 -10.53 -8.94
CA SER A 270 21.79 -11.77 -8.25
C SER A 270 22.88 -12.85 -8.29
N SER A 271 23.58 -12.97 -9.42
CA SER A 271 24.59 -14.01 -9.66
C SER A 271 25.88 -13.78 -8.86
N THR A 272 26.36 -12.54 -8.80
CA THR A 272 27.64 -12.20 -8.14
C THR A 272 27.47 -11.64 -6.74
N GLN A 273 26.25 -11.27 -6.35
CA GLN A 273 25.94 -10.54 -5.12
C GLN A 273 26.64 -9.17 -5.03
N LYS A 274 27.16 -8.65 -6.16
CA LYS A 274 27.82 -7.35 -6.22
C LYS A 274 26.79 -6.23 -6.07
N THR A 275 26.95 -5.42 -5.02
CA THR A 275 26.15 -4.21 -4.84
C THR A 275 26.47 -3.17 -5.92
N ILE A 276 25.43 -2.66 -6.56
CA ILE A 276 25.50 -1.62 -7.60
C ILE A 276 25.11 -0.28 -6.99
N CYS A 277 24.04 -0.26 -6.19
CA CYS A 277 23.55 0.94 -5.52
C CYS A 277 23.15 0.69 -4.06
N GLU A 278 23.21 1.73 -3.26
CA GLU A 278 22.63 1.79 -1.91
C GLU A 278 21.28 2.51 -1.94
N ILE A 279 20.31 2.02 -1.18
CA ILE A 279 18.98 2.61 -1.03
C ILE A 279 18.91 3.22 0.38
N ILE A 280 18.70 4.52 0.48
CA ILE A 280 18.78 5.24 1.77
C ILE A 280 17.72 6.33 1.81
N GLY A 281 17.01 6.43 2.94
CA GLY A 281 16.14 7.58 3.21
C GLY A 281 15.09 7.27 4.26
N HIS A 282 13.92 7.90 4.13
CA HIS A 282 12.77 7.69 5.00
C HIS A 282 11.50 7.56 4.16
N TRP A 283 10.70 6.54 4.45
CA TRP A 283 9.51 6.22 3.65
C TRP A 283 8.40 7.28 3.75
N ASP A 284 8.45 8.12 4.79
CA ASP A 284 7.52 9.25 4.99
C ASP A 284 8.08 10.59 4.51
N ARG A 285 9.29 10.60 3.93
CA ARG A 285 9.95 11.79 3.39
C ARG A 285 10.48 11.47 2.01
N THR A 286 11.79 11.32 1.86
CA THR A 286 12.44 11.01 0.60
C THR A 286 13.27 9.75 0.72
N VAL A 287 13.32 8.97 -0.36
CA VAL A 287 14.21 7.82 -0.52
C VAL A 287 15.05 8.03 -1.76
N SER A 288 16.35 7.81 -1.63
CA SER A 288 17.32 7.97 -2.70
C SER A 288 18.02 6.65 -3.00
N VAL A 289 18.52 6.55 -4.23
CA VAL A 289 19.44 5.52 -4.69
C VAL A 289 20.79 6.19 -4.96
N LYS A 290 21.86 5.62 -4.40
CA LYS A 290 23.23 6.11 -4.58
C LYS A 290 24.08 5.05 -5.26
N SER A 291 24.71 5.39 -6.39
CA SER A 291 25.66 4.51 -7.06
C SER A 291 26.89 4.27 -6.19
N VAL A 292 27.30 3.01 -6.06
CA VAL A 292 28.55 2.65 -5.36
C VAL A 292 29.77 3.09 -6.16
N GLU A 293 29.71 3.02 -7.50
CA GLU A 293 30.84 3.29 -8.38
C GLU A 293 31.07 4.80 -8.58
N HIS A 294 30.00 5.55 -8.89
CA HIS A 294 30.12 6.96 -9.23
C HIS A 294 29.80 7.90 -8.05
N GLY A 295 29.22 7.37 -6.97
CA GLY A 295 28.82 8.15 -5.79
C GLY A 295 27.65 9.11 -6.02
N ASN A 296 27.12 9.21 -7.24
CA ASN A 296 25.95 10.03 -7.56
C ASN A 296 24.70 9.48 -6.87
N GLN A 297 23.86 10.39 -6.39
CA GLN A 297 22.66 10.07 -5.65
C GLN A 297 21.45 10.72 -6.31
N ASN A 298 20.42 9.93 -6.56
CA ASN A 298 19.16 10.38 -7.14
C ASN A 298 18.01 10.06 -6.19
N ILE A 299 17.08 11.01 -6.02
CA ILE A 299 15.84 10.78 -5.28
C ILE A 299 14.93 9.95 -6.18
N ILE A 300 14.47 8.80 -5.69
CA ILE A 300 13.56 7.91 -6.42
C ILE A 300 12.12 8.01 -5.92
N TYR A 301 11.92 8.48 -4.69
CA TYR A 301 10.61 8.58 -4.05
C TYR A 301 10.53 9.81 -3.15
N ASN A 302 9.40 10.51 -3.23
CA ASN A 302 9.02 11.63 -2.36
C ASN A 302 7.59 11.43 -1.86
N ALA A 303 7.44 11.24 -0.55
CA ALA A 303 6.16 10.96 0.10
C ALA A 303 5.17 12.12 -0.05
N LYS A 304 5.66 13.37 -0.04
CA LYS A 304 4.82 14.56 -0.20
C LYS A 304 4.14 14.60 -1.57
N GLU A 305 4.84 14.14 -2.60
CA GLU A 305 4.34 14.10 -3.98
C GLU A 305 3.51 12.85 -4.26
N SER A 306 3.75 11.76 -3.51
CA SER A 306 3.17 10.45 -3.82
C SER A 306 1.93 10.13 -2.99
N ILE A 307 1.96 10.44 -1.68
CA ILE A 307 1.00 9.91 -0.71
C ILE A 307 0.43 10.95 0.27
N SER A 308 0.82 12.22 0.21
CA SER A 308 0.29 13.28 1.09
C SER A 308 -1.05 13.85 0.65
N THR A 309 -1.18 14.27 -0.61
CA THR A 309 -2.35 15.01 -1.13
C THR A 309 -3.18 14.18 -2.09
N LEU A 310 -3.69 13.05 -1.61
CA LEU A 310 -4.51 12.15 -2.42
C LEU A 310 -5.92 12.71 -2.58
N LYS A 311 -6.43 12.68 -3.81
CA LYS A 311 -7.82 13.06 -4.07
C LYS A 311 -8.74 11.92 -3.68
N THR A 312 -9.86 12.25 -3.03
CA THR A 312 -10.93 11.30 -2.78
C THR A 312 -11.58 10.91 -4.11
N PRO A 313 -11.66 9.61 -4.42
CA PRO A 313 -12.28 9.15 -5.66
C PRO A 313 -13.77 9.43 -5.72
N THR A 314 -14.25 9.71 -6.92
CA THR A 314 -15.68 9.84 -7.22
C THR A 314 -16.20 8.53 -7.81
N VAL A 315 -17.45 8.22 -7.51
CA VAL A 315 -18.18 7.10 -8.08
C VAL A 315 -18.99 7.62 -9.25
N LYS A 316 -18.71 7.11 -10.45
CA LYS A 316 -19.53 7.38 -11.64
C LYS A 316 -20.57 6.28 -11.81
N HIS A 317 -21.78 6.66 -12.20
CA HIS A 317 -22.86 5.71 -12.48
C HIS A 317 -22.51 4.95 -13.76
N PRO A 318 -22.71 3.61 -13.85
CA PRO A 318 -22.31 2.82 -15.02
C PRO A 318 -23.00 3.22 -16.33
N SER A 319 -24.08 4.01 -16.28
CA SER A 319 -24.73 4.61 -17.45
C SER A 319 -24.00 5.83 -18.03
N VAL A 320 -22.84 6.18 -17.49
CA VAL A 320 -22.02 7.37 -17.86
C VAL A 320 -20.62 6.96 -18.34
N CYS A 321 -20.32 5.66 -18.43
CA CYS A 321 -19.03 5.11 -18.83
C CYS A 321 -19.08 4.49 -20.24
#